data_AF-A0AAN0JRD0-F1
#
_entry.id   AF-A0AAN0JRD0-F1
#
_cell.length_a   1.000
_cell.length_b   1.000
_cell.length_c   1.000
_cell.angle_alpha   90.00
_cell.angle_beta   90.00
_cell.angle_gamma   90.00
#
_symmetry.space_group_name_H-M   'P 1'
#
loop_
_entity.id
_entity.type
_entity.pdbx_description
1 polymer ?
#
loop_
_entity_poly.entity_id
_entity_poly.type
_entity_poly.pdbx_seq_one_letter_code
_entity_poly.pdbx_strand_id
1 'polypeptide(L)'
;MISVYGSPAPGTEAMLHYAIPIEGVVHPVTIFIHRSLRTTTTTVTTPSVDTSDTTTSNNRPTEATASTTGTGTVDLDIVKGKVQSVLMKNQVALKRAFSLSLGDISDELLQVGIISKSVQESPSYDDIIGSFLAGLTFIRRQSELNKECDTFLTALSNVGGPVARAAGMLREDWEQAMNM
;
A
#
# COMPACT_ATOMS: atom_id res chain seq x y z
N MET A 1 -2.57 -10.51 20.75
CA MET A 1 -1.65 -9.83 19.80
C MET A 1 -0.24 -9.95 20.35
N ILE A 2 0.67 -10.59 19.64
CA ILE A 2 2.09 -10.65 20.02
C ILE A 2 2.83 -9.58 19.22
N SER A 3 3.61 -8.76 19.89
CA SER A 3 4.49 -7.77 19.26
C SER A 3 5.93 -8.05 19.67
N VAL A 4 6.80 -8.16 18.68
CA VAL A 4 8.23 -8.44 18.86
C VAL A 4 9.01 -7.23 18.36
N TYR A 5 9.96 -6.75 19.17
CA TYR A 5 10.83 -5.63 18.82
C TYR A 5 12.27 -6.12 18.77
N GLY A 6 12.93 -5.90 17.63
CA GLY A 6 14.36 -6.14 17.46
C GLY A 6 15.11 -4.82 17.29
N SER A 7 16.19 -4.64 18.04
CA SER A 7 17.16 -3.55 17.85
C SER A 7 18.53 -4.18 17.59
N PRO A 8 18.78 -4.70 16.37
CA PRO A 8 20.04 -5.33 16.05
C PRO A 8 21.16 -4.29 16.08
N ALA A 9 22.33 -4.68 16.60
CA ALA A 9 23.52 -3.85 16.51
C ALA A 9 23.97 -3.73 15.04
N PRO A 10 24.61 -2.63 14.64
CA PRO A 10 25.10 -2.46 13.27
C PRO A 10 26.00 -3.64 12.86
N GLY A 11 25.69 -4.28 11.73
CA GLY A 11 26.46 -5.41 11.20
C GLY A 11 26.07 -6.79 11.74
N THR A 12 24.99 -6.92 12.53
CA THR A 12 24.44 -8.22 12.92
C THR A 12 23.20 -8.59 12.12
N GLU A 13 23.12 -9.85 11.68
CA GLU A 13 21.89 -10.40 11.11
C GLU A 13 20.83 -10.54 12.21
N ALA A 14 19.70 -9.85 12.03
CA ALA A 14 18.59 -9.88 12.98
C ALA A 14 17.72 -11.11 12.72
N MET A 15 18.14 -12.28 13.20
CA MET A 15 17.37 -13.52 13.08
C MET A 15 16.72 -13.90 14.41
N LEU A 16 15.40 -14.08 14.42
CA LEU A 16 14.66 -14.59 15.57
C LEU A 16 14.01 -15.92 15.23
N HIS A 17 14.48 -16.99 15.87
CA HIS A 17 13.81 -18.28 15.86
C HIS A 17 12.90 -18.38 17.08
N TYR A 18 11.59 -18.22 16.89
CA TYR A 18 10.60 -18.39 17.93
C TYR A 18 9.43 -19.23 17.41
N ALA A 19 9.18 -20.36 18.04
CA ALA A 19 8.05 -21.22 17.71
C ALA A 19 6.78 -20.66 18.36
N ILE A 20 5.72 -20.50 17.57
CA ILE A 20 4.40 -20.11 18.05
C ILE A 20 3.50 -21.35 17.99
N PRO A 21 3.20 -22.01 19.13
CA PRO A 21 2.28 -23.13 19.14
C PRO A 21 0.86 -22.62 18.83
N ILE A 22 0.15 -23.35 17.96
CA ILE A 22 -1.22 -23.03 17.61
C ILE A 22 -2.11 -24.18 18.07
N GLU A 23 -2.86 -23.95 19.14
CA GLU A 23 -3.79 -24.94 19.69
C GLU A 23 -5.23 -24.69 19.20
N GLY A 24 -5.99 -25.76 18.96
CA GLY A 24 -7.43 -25.67 18.67
C GLY A 24 -7.82 -25.31 17.22
N VAL A 25 -6.91 -25.44 16.25
CA VAL A 25 -7.23 -25.18 14.84
C VAL A 25 -7.86 -26.42 14.20
N VAL A 26 -9.19 -26.41 14.08
CA VAL A 26 -9.97 -27.53 13.48
C VAL A 26 -10.22 -27.33 11.98
N HIS A 27 -10.07 -26.10 11.48
CA HIS A 27 -10.24 -25.72 10.08
C HIS A 27 -9.09 -24.79 9.65
N PRO A 28 -8.73 -24.72 8.35
CA PRO A 28 -7.65 -23.85 7.88
C PRO A 28 -7.85 -22.39 8.30
N VAL A 29 -6.78 -21.76 8.81
CA VAL A 29 -6.74 -20.34 9.19
C VAL A 29 -5.57 -19.63 8.52
N THR A 30 -5.77 -18.36 8.20
CA THR A 30 -4.72 -17.50 7.62
C THR A 30 -4.04 -16.71 8.73
N ILE A 31 -2.70 -16.71 8.74
CA ILE A 31 -1.88 -15.94 9.68
C ILE A 31 -1.30 -14.73 8.94
N PHE A 32 -1.49 -13.54 9.51
CA PHE A 32 -0.96 -12.30 8.96
C PHE A 32 0.21 -11.79 9.82
N ILE A 33 1.36 -11.55 9.19
CA ILE A 33 2.55 -10.99 9.84
C ILE A 33 2.70 -9.54 9.38
N HIS A 34 2.50 -8.59 10.30
CA HIS A 34 2.68 -7.18 10.03
C HIS A 34 4.06 -6.72 10.52
N ARG A 35 4.93 -6.29 9.59
CA ARG A 35 6.30 -5.82 9.88
C ARG A 35 6.41 -4.33 9.62
N SER A 36 6.85 -3.57 10.62
CA SER A 36 7.09 -2.12 10.53
C SER A 36 8.42 -1.74 11.17
N LEU A 37 9.15 -0.81 10.56
CA LEU A 37 10.37 -0.23 11.15
C LEU A 37 9.99 0.87 12.14
N ARG A 38 10.58 0.87 13.34
CA ARG A 38 10.47 1.98 14.30
C ARG A 38 11.70 2.85 14.20
N THR A 39 11.53 4.11 13.80
CA THR A 39 12.54 5.15 13.89
C THR A 39 12.50 5.77 15.29
N THR A 40 13.46 5.41 16.14
CA THR A 40 13.71 6.17 17.38
C THR A 40 14.49 7.42 17.03
N THR A 41 13.82 8.57 17.00
CA THR A 41 14.47 9.87 16.87
C THR A 41 15.27 10.14 18.15
N THR A 42 16.59 9.94 18.10
CA THR A 42 17.48 10.35 19.19
C THR A 42 17.55 11.88 19.18
N THR A 43 16.77 12.55 20.04
CA THR A 43 16.97 13.97 20.33
C THR A 43 18.27 14.13 21.11
N VAL A 44 19.33 14.51 20.40
CA VAL A 44 20.56 14.99 21.01
C VAL A 44 20.31 16.41 21.51
N THR A 45 20.06 16.55 22.81
CA THR A 45 19.97 17.86 23.47
C THR A 45 21.38 18.42 23.67
N THR A 46 21.78 19.38 22.85
CA THR A 46 22.95 20.23 23.11
C THR A 46 22.54 21.37 24.06
N PRO A 47 23.22 21.58 25.20
CA PRO A 47 22.97 22.74 26.06
C PRO A 47 23.73 23.96 25.53
N SER A 48 23.05 25.09 25.32
CA SER A 48 23.70 26.39 25.11
C SER A 48 23.09 27.41 26.06
N VAL A 49 23.99 28.05 26.82
CA VAL A 49 23.75 29.07 27.85
C VAL A 49 23.57 30.46 27.21
N ASP A 50 22.69 31.24 27.86
CA ASP A 50 22.33 32.67 27.80
C ASP A 50 23.14 33.67 26.94
N THR A 51 22.43 34.61 26.26
CA THR A 51 22.25 36.01 26.73
C THR A 51 21.60 36.93 25.65
N SER A 52 20.46 37.53 26.02
CA SER A 52 19.81 38.84 25.74
C SER A 52 19.64 39.50 24.34
N ASP A 53 18.35 39.81 24.07
CA ASP A 53 17.70 41.04 23.54
C ASP A 53 18.24 41.78 22.30
N THR A 54 17.38 42.00 21.28
CA THR A 54 16.66 43.28 21.00
C THR A 54 15.93 43.23 19.65
N THR A 55 14.68 43.74 19.65
CA THR A 55 13.76 44.12 18.56
C THR A 55 14.34 44.75 17.27
N THR A 56 13.79 44.44 16.09
CA THR A 56 13.14 45.39 15.12
C THR A 56 12.95 44.81 13.70
N SER A 57 11.79 45.15 13.13
CA SER A 57 11.23 44.86 11.80
C SER A 57 12.03 45.38 10.58
N ASN A 58 12.02 44.65 9.44
CA ASN A 58 11.58 45.12 8.10
C ASN A 58 12.12 44.28 6.89
N ASN A 59 11.18 43.85 6.05
CA ASN A 59 11.18 43.54 4.60
C ASN A 59 12.48 43.31 3.79
N ARG A 60 12.55 42.16 3.07
CA ARG A 60 12.95 42.06 1.63
C ARG A 60 12.61 40.67 1.05
N PRO A 61 12.12 40.56 -0.22
CA PRO A 61 11.80 39.29 -0.86
C PRO A 61 13.05 38.64 -1.46
N THR A 62 13.15 37.31 -1.44
CA THR A 62 14.19 36.59 -2.18
C THR A 62 13.62 35.30 -2.74
N GLU A 63 13.54 35.29 -4.05
CA GLU A 63 13.17 34.17 -4.90
C GLU A 63 14.38 33.25 -5.10
N ALA A 64 14.05 31.96 -5.32
CA ALA A 64 14.85 30.93 -5.98
C ALA A 64 15.88 30.10 -5.18
N THR A 65 15.50 28.83 -5.02
CA THR A 65 16.27 27.63 -5.42
C THR A 65 16.62 26.64 -4.31
N ALA A 66 15.72 25.65 -4.20
CA ALA A 66 15.93 24.21 -4.18
C ALA A 66 16.97 23.61 -3.21
N SER A 67 16.49 22.67 -2.38
CA SER A 67 16.94 21.28 -2.38
C SER A 67 15.92 20.40 -1.63
N THR A 68 14.95 19.88 -2.39
CA THR A 68 14.04 18.82 -1.97
C THR A 68 14.80 17.50 -1.93
N THR A 69 15.13 17.03 -0.74
CA THR A 69 15.89 15.78 -0.55
C THR A 69 14.92 14.64 -0.21
N GLY A 70 14.58 13.82 -1.21
CA GLY A 70 14.43 12.37 -1.02
C GLY A 70 13.18 11.75 -0.36
N THR A 71 12.05 12.44 -0.23
CA THR A 71 10.83 11.83 0.39
C THR A 71 9.87 11.16 -0.59
N GLY A 72 9.90 11.52 -1.87
CA GLY A 72 8.86 11.10 -2.83
C GLY A 72 8.75 9.60 -3.12
N THR A 73 9.85 8.84 -3.00
CA THR A 73 9.82 7.38 -3.23
C THR A 73 9.27 6.62 -2.03
N VAL A 74 9.63 7.05 -0.82
CA VAL A 74 9.19 6.43 0.43
C VAL A 74 7.68 6.61 0.60
N ASP A 75 7.15 7.79 0.31
CA ASP A 75 5.71 8.06 0.39
C ASP A 75 4.92 7.21 -0.62
N LEU A 76 5.42 7.06 -1.84
CA LEU A 76 4.78 6.24 -2.87
C LEU A 76 4.75 4.75 -2.49
N ASP A 77 5.83 4.22 -1.94
CA ASP A 77 5.87 2.82 -1.49
C ASP A 77 4.90 2.57 -0.33
N ILE A 78 4.75 3.55 0.58
CA ILE A 78 3.72 3.53 1.62
C ILE A 78 2.32 3.49 0.99
N VAL A 79 2.07 4.32 -0.03
CA VAL A 79 0.76 4.37 -0.70
C VAL A 79 0.45 3.06 -1.43
N LYS A 80 1.41 2.50 -2.18
CA LYS A 80 1.27 1.17 -2.80
C LYS A 80 0.95 0.09 -1.76
N GLY A 81 1.64 0.14 -0.61
CA GLY A 81 1.37 -0.75 0.52
C GLY A 81 -0.04 -0.64 1.08
N LYS A 82 -0.62 0.57 1.09
CA LYS A 82 -2.02 0.79 1.48
C LYS A 82 -3.01 0.19 0.48
N VAL A 83 -2.78 0.37 -0.82
CA VAL A 83 -3.58 -0.25 -1.88
C VAL A 83 -3.62 -1.77 -1.71
N GLN A 84 -2.45 -2.39 -1.54
CA GLN A 84 -2.32 -3.83 -1.29
C GLN A 84 -3.04 -4.24 0.00
N SER A 85 -2.87 -3.48 1.09
CA SER A 85 -3.48 -3.80 2.39
C SER A 85 -5.01 -3.85 2.34
N VAL A 86 -5.64 -2.92 1.61
CA VAL A 86 -7.09 -2.90 1.42
C VAL A 86 -7.58 -4.14 0.65
N LEU A 87 -6.87 -4.55 -0.40
CA LEU A 87 -7.19 -5.78 -1.14
C LEU A 87 -7.09 -7.02 -0.27
N MET A 88 -6.04 -7.11 0.56
CA MET A 88 -5.83 -8.25 1.46
C MET A 88 -6.88 -8.30 2.58
N LYS A 89 -7.24 -7.15 3.16
CA LYS A 89 -8.29 -7.03 4.17
C LYS A 89 -9.64 -7.55 3.66
N ASN A 90 -9.96 -7.26 2.41
CA ASN A 90 -11.24 -7.61 1.79
C ASN A 90 -11.20 -8.93 0.97
N GLN A 91 -10.09 -9.67 1.00
CA GLN A 91 -9.83 -10.82 0.11
C GLN A 91 -10.97 -11.84 0.06
N VAL A 92 -11.53 -12.22 1.21
CA VAL A 92 -12.60 -13.25 1.26
C VAL A 92 -13.87 -12.77 0.55
N ALA A 93 -14.24 -11.50 0.74
CA ALA A 93 -15.41 -10.91 0.10
C ALA A 93 -15.17 -10.73 -1.40
N LEU A 94 -13.99 -10.23 -1.78
CA LEU A 94 -13.61 -10.04 -3.18
C LEU A 94 -13.57 -11.37 -3.94
N LYS A 95 -12.95 -12.41 -3.36
CA LYS A 95 -12.88 -13.74 -3.99
C LYS A 95 -14.27 -14.33 -4.24
N ARG A 96 -15.21 -14.14 -3.31
CA ARG A 96 -16.63 -14.54 -3.52
C ARG A 96 -17.30 -13.73 -4.61
N ALA A 97 -17.15 -12.40 -4.59
CA ALA A 97 -17.74 -11.53 -5.60
C ALA A 97 -17.20 -11.86 -7.00
N PHE A 98 -15.91 -12.12 -7.12
CA PHE A 98 -15.25 -12.37 -8.41
C PHE A 98 -15.53 -13.77 -8.94
N SER A 99 -15.66 -14.77 -8.07
CA SER A 99 -15.80 -16.18 -8.47
C SER A 99 -16.99 -16.48 -9.39
N LEU A 100 -18.00 -15.61 -9.42
CA LEU A 100 -19.18 -15.76 -10.27
C LEU A 100 -19.01 -15.12 -11.67
N SER A 101 -17.99 -14.29 -11.86
CA SER A 101 -17.79 -13.45 -13.05
C SER A 101 -16.31 -13.36 -13.47
N LEU A 102 -15.50 -14.39 -13.19
CA LEU A 102 -14.06 -14.36 -13.50
C LEU A 102 -13.78 -14.14 -15.00
N GLY A 103 -14.59 -14.72 -15.88
CA GLY A 103 -14.49 -14.50 -17.33
C GLY A 103 -14.69 -13.04 -17.71
N ASP A 104 -15.84 -12.47 -17.36
CA ASP A 104 -16.18 -11.06 -17.64
C ASP A 104 -15.16 -10.08 -17.04
N ILE A 105 -14.71 -10.34 -15.80
CA ILE A 105 -13.65 -9.55 -15.15
C ILE A 105 -12.37 -9.60 -15.97
N SER A 106 -11.96 -10.80 -16.39
CA SER A 106 -10.72 -10.97 -17.13
C SER A 106 -10.77 -10.31 -18.52
N ASP A 107 -11.93 -10.33 -19.18
CA ASP A 107 -12.11 -9.66 -20.47
C ASP A 107 -12.01 -8.13 -20.34
N GLU A 108 -12.67 -7.55 -19.33
CA GLU A 108 -12.58 -6.11 -19.03
C GLU A 108 -11.14 -5.71 -18.67
N LEU A 109 -10.47 -6.48 -17.80
CA LEU A 109 -9.10 -6.18 -17.36
C LEU A 109 -8.05 -6.39 -18.45
N LEU A 110 -8.27 -7.31 -19.39
CA LEU A 110 -7.43 -7.47 -20.57
C LEU A 110 -7.58 -6.28 -21.52
N GLN A 111 -8.82 -5.79 -21.70
CA GLN A 111 -9.10 -4.64 -22.56
C GLN A 111 -8.37 -3.37 -22.11
N VAL A 112 -8.28 -3.16 -20.80
CA VAL A 112 -7.54 -2.02 -20.22
C VAL A 112 -6.05 -2.31 -19.98
N GLY A 113 -5.58 -3.52 -20.28
CA GLY A 113 -4.16 -3.89 -20.22
C GLY A 113 -3.62 -4.16 -18.81
N ILE A 114 -4.49 -4.40 -17.82
CA ILE A 114 -4.08 -4.72 -16.44
C ILE A 114 -3.62 -6.17 -16.32
N ILE A 115 -4.25 -7.08 -17.09
CA ILE A 115 -3.84 -8.48 -17.16
C ILE A 115 -3.34 -8.84 -18.55
N SER A 116 -2.52 -9.88 -18.62
CA SER A 116 -2.09 -10.45 -19.89
C SER A 116 -3.11 -11.44 -20.43
N LYS A 117 -3.01 -11.76 -21.72
CA LYS A 117 -3.82 -12.79 -22.37
C LYS A 117 -3.72 -14.15 -21.65
N SER A 118 -2.53 -14.49 -21.12
CA SER A 118 -2.34 -15.76 -20.40
C SER A 118 -3.20 -15.87 -19.13
N VAL A 119 -3.43 -14.75 -18.43
CA VAL A 119 -4.30 -14.70 -17.25
C VAL A 119 -5.77 -14.76 -17.66
N GLN A 120 -6.11 -14.15 -18.80
CA GLN A 120 -7.48 -14.17 -19.34
C GLN A 120 -7.89 -15.56 -19.84
N GLU A 121 -6.97 -16.38 -20.35
CA GLU A 121 -7.26 -17.75 -20.82
C GLU A 121 -7.62 -18.72 -19.68
N SER A 122 -7.12 -18.50 -18.47
CA SER A 122 -7.42 -19.30 -17.28
C SER A 122 -7.49 -18.41 -16.03
N PRO A 123 -8.55 -17.59 -15.90
CA PRO A 123 -8.59 -16.56 -14.88
C PRO A 123 -8.82 -17.16 -13.50
N SER A 124 -7.98 -16.76 -12.56
CA SER A 124 -8.20 -16.97 -11.13
C SER A 124 -8.13 -15.63 -10.40
N TYR A 125 -8.81 -15.54 -9.25
CA TYR A 125 -8.73 -14.36 -8.40
C TYR A 125 -7.27 -13.99 -8.07
N ASP A 126 -6.46 -14.99 -7.74
CA ASP A 126 -5.08 -14.81 -7.30
C ASP A 126 -4.19 -14.33 -8.46
N ASP A 127 -4.42 -14.80 -9.70
CA ASP A 127 -3.70 -14.34 -10.90
C ASP A 127 -4.10 -12.92 -11.32
N ILE A 128 -5.39 -12.58 -11.24
CA ILE A 128 -5.90 -11.25 -11.56
C ILE A 128 -5.33 -10.22 -10.59
N ILE A 129 -5.47 -10.46 -9.28
CA ILE A 129 -4.95 -9.54 -8.26
C ILE A 129 -3.42 -9.52 -8.28
N GLY A 130 -2.77 -10.66 -8.50
CA GLY A 130 -1.32 -10.75 -8.65
C GLY A 130 -0.80 -9.91 -9.82
N SER A 131 -1.47 -9.95 -10.97
CA SER A 131 -1.12 -9.15 -12.15
C SER A 131 -1.26 -7.65 -11.88
N PHE A 132 -2.38 -7.23 -11.28
CA PHE A 132 -2.58 -5.83 -10.89
C PHE A 132 -1.49 -5.34 -9.93
N LEU A 133 -1.21 -6.09 -8.86
CA LEU A 133 -0.19 -5.75 -7.88
C LEU A 133 1.22 -5.70 -8.49
N ALA A 134 1.53 -6.61 -9.42
CA ALA A 134 2.79 -6.59 -10.16
C ALA A 134 2.92 -5.30 -10.98
N GLY A 135 1.86 -4.84 -11.64
CA GLY A 135 1.82 -3.56 -12.34
C GLY A 135 2.17 -2.37 -11.45
N LEU A 136 1.63 -2.34 -10.22
CA LEU A 136 1.89 -1.26 -9.26
C LEU A 136 3.38 -1.14 -8.90
N THR A 137 4.15 -2.23 -8.93
CA THR A 137 5.58 -2.19 -8.57
C THR A 137 6.38 -1.24 -9.46
N PHE A 138 6.01 -1.11 -10.74
CA PHE A 138 6.72 -0.31 -11.73
C PHE A 138 6.34 1.17 -11.74
N ILE A 139 5.25 1.54 -11.06
CA ILE A 139 4.75 2.92 -11.02
C ILE A 139 5.69 3.82 -10.22
N ARG A 140 6.01 5.01 -10.73
CA ARG A 140 6.96 5.96 -10.11
C ARG A 140 6.33 7.27 -9.63
N ARG A 141 5.07 7.53 -9.94
CA ARG A 141 4.36 8.75 -9.54
C ARG A 141 2.99 8.40 -8.98
N GLN A 142 2.57 9.17 -7.98
CA GLN A 142 1.25 9.03 -7.35
C GLN A 142 0.11 9.18 -8.36
N SER A 143 0.22 10.12 -9.31
CA SER A 143 -0.81 10.31 -10.34
C SER A 143 -1.01 9.09 -11.23
N GLU A 144 0.05 8.35 -11.53
CA GLU A 144 -0.02 7.09 -12.28
C GLU A 144 -0.62 5.98 -11.43
N LEU A 145 -0.27 5.92 -10.13
CA LEU A 145 -0.89 4.97 -9.20
C LEU A 145 -2.40 5.19 -9.11
N ASN A 146 -2.82 6.44 -8.95
CA ASN A 146 -4.22 6.83 -8.90
C ASN A 146 -4.95 6.45 -10.19
N LYS A 147 -4.32 6.71 -11.34
CA LYS A 147 -4.87 6.34 -12.65
C LYS A 147 -4.99 4.83 -12.81
N GLU A 148 -4.00 4.06 -12.38
CA GLU A 148 -4.02 2.60 -12.46
C GLU A 148 -5.12 2.00 -11.57
N CYS A 149 -5.26 2.50 -10.34
CA CYS A 149 -6.34 2.13 -9.44
C CYS A 149 -7.71 2.48 -10.04
N ASP A 150 -7.89 3.69 -10.57
CA ASP A 150 -9.17 4.09 -11.17
C ASP A 150 -9.52 3.27 -12.42
N THR A 151 -8.52 2.94 -13.25
CA THR A 151 -8.67 2.08 -14.42
C THR A 151 -9.13 0.68 -14.00
N PHE A 152 -8.51 0.10 -12.98
CA PHE A 152 -8.90 -1.18 -12.40
C PHE A 152 -10.34 -1.16 -11.89
N LEU A 153 -10.70 -0.15 -11.10
CA LEU A 153 -12.04 -0.04 -10.52
C LEU A 153 -13.12 0.22 -11.58
N THR A 154 -12.79 0.96 -12.64
CA THR A 154 -13.70 1.21 -13.75
C THR A 154 -13.99 -0.08 -14.51
N ALA A 155 -12.95 -0.86 -14.84
CA ALA A 155 -13.11 -2.18 -15.48
C ALA A 155 -13.99 -3.12 -14.61
N LEU A 156 -13.75 -3.18 -13.30
CA LEU A 156 -14.60 -3.96 -12.39
C LEU A 156 -16.04 -3.44 -12.32
N SER A 157 -16.24 -2.13 -12.45
CA SER A 157 -17.57 -1.52 -12.45
C SER A 157 -18.37 -1.87 -13.71
N ASN A 158 -17.71 -2.00 -14.86
CA ASN A 158 -18.33 -2.37 -16.13
C ASN A 158 -18.93 -3.78 -16.11
N VAL A 159 -18.36 -4.71 -15.35
CA VAL A 159 -18.90 -6.07 -15.17
C VAL A 159 -20.27 -6.05 -14.49
N GLY A 160 -20.52 -5.10 -13.59
CA GLY A 160 -21.80 -4.98 -12.87
C GLY A 160 -21.92 -5.92 -11.65
N GLY A 161 -23.16 -6.05 -11.15
CA GLY A 161 -23.50 -7.01 -10.09
C GLY A 161 -22.67 -6.86 -8.79
N PRO A 162 -22.31 -7.98 -8.12
CA PRO A 162 -21.44 -7.96 -6.94
C PRO A 162 -20.05 -7.38 -7.20
N VAL A 163 -19.54 -7.48 -8.43
CA VAL A 163 -18.22 -6.97 -8.83
C VAL A 163 -18.20 -5.44 -8.82
N ALA A 164 -19.21 -4.80 -9.40
CA ALA A 164 -19.34 -3.35 -9.37
C ALA A 164 -19.53 -2.79 -7.94
N ARG A 165 -20.25 -3.52 -7.07
CA ARG A 165 -20.36 -3.15 -5.65
C ARG A 165 -19.01 -3.26 -4.94
N ALA A 166 -18.23 -4.29 -5.23
CA ALA A 166 -16.88 -4.43 -4.71
C ALA A 166 -15.96 -3.29 -5.19
N ALA A 167 -16.08 -2.88 -6.46
CA ALA A 167 -15.35 -1.75 -6.99
C ALA A 167 -15.69 -0.43 -6.27
N GLY A 168 -16.97 -0.19 -5.98
CA GLY A 168 -17.42 0.96 -5.18
C GLY A 168 -16.82 0.96 -3.78
N MET A 169 -16.88 -0.16 -3.07
CA MET A 169 -16.27 -0.31 -1.74
C MET A 169 -14.75 -0.09 -1.76
N LEU A 170 -14.05 -0.65 -2.76
CA LEU A 170 -12.61 -0.47 -2.90
C LEU A 170 -12.25 0.99 -3.17
N ARG A 171 -13.05 1.71 -3.96
CA ARG A 171 -12.86 3.14 -4.21
C ARG A 171 -12.87 3.93 -2.90
N GLU A 172 -13.90 3.75 -2.08
CA GLU A 172 -14.05 4.43 -0.80
C GLU A 172 -12.90 4.09 0.17
N ASP A 173 -12.56 2.80 0.31
CA ASP A 173 -11.47 2.35 1.17
C ASP A 173 -10.11 2.91 0.72
N TRP A 174 -9.89 3.02 -0.59
CA TRP A 174 -8.66 3.56 -1.17
C TRP A 174 -8.56 5.07 -1.05
N GLU A 175 -9.65 5.82 -1.29
CA GLU A 175 -9.70 7.26 -1.06
C GLU A 175 -9.36 7.58 0.40
N GLN A 176 -9.98 6.85 1.35
CA GLN A 176 -9.70 7.01 2.77
C GLN A 176 -8.27 6.62 3.15
N ALA A 177 -7.74 5.52 2.61
CA ALA A 177 -6.40 5.06 2.96
C ALA A 177 -5.31 5.97 2.36
N MET A 178 -5.47 6.40 1.11
CA MET A 178 -4.48 7.18 0.38
C MET A 178 -4.61 8.69 0.61
N ASN A 179 -5.67 9.14 1.29
CA ASN A 179 -5.98 10.56 1.50
C ASN A 179 -6.26 11.28 0.16
N MET A 180 -6.92 10.59 -0.76
CA MET A 180 -7.29 11.10 -2.10
C MET A 180 -8.60 11.87 -2.09
#